data_AF-Q5UYI4-F1
#
_entry.id   AF-Q5UYI4-F1
#
_cell.length_a   1.000
_cell.length_b   1.000
_cell.length_c   1.000
_cell.angle_alpha   90.00
_cell.angle_beta   90.00
_cell.angle_gamma   90.00
#
_symmetry.space_group_name_H-M   'P 1'
#
loop_
_entity.id
_entity.type
_entity.pdbx_description
1 polymer ?
#
loop_
_entity_poly.entity_id
_entity_poly.type
_entity_poly.pdbx_seq_one_letter_code
_entity_poly.pdbx_strand_id
1 'polypeptide(L)'
;MLKPDGAALVHTDEGQQPVNWQPPGCEHSISVDDDSLVVRSTRSTPEELLEVTFETVAHAAAFDVTDSKDLALTGTEADLKDRILDEPGLVEAGFTPLATERETPAGAVDIYGEDADGRTTILELKRRRVGPDAVGQLGRYVDALERDLHADTEVRGILVAPSVTDRARQLLAEKGLEFVSLEPP
;
A
#
# COMPACT_ATOMS: atom_id res chain seq x y z
N MET A 1 15.97 8.58 -17.45
CA MET A 1 16.82 8.41 -16.25
C MET A 1 17.15 6.92 -16.13
N LEU A 2 18.43 6.59 -15.94
CA LEU A 2 18.89 5.23 -15.65
C LEU A 2 19.50 5.25 -14.25
N LYS A 3 19.05 4.38 -13.36
CA LYS A 3 19.51 4.30 -11.98
C LYS A 3 20.53 3.17 -11.78
N PRO A 4 21.40 3.26 -10.77
CA PRO A 4 22.40 2.20 -10.50
C PRO A 4 21.81 0.82 -10.17
N ASP A 5 20.57 0.78 -9.67
CA ASP A 5 19.84 -0.46 -9.39
C ASP A 5 19.23 -1.11 -10.65
N GLY A 6 19.44 -0.52 -11.83
CA GLY A 6 18.91 -1.00 -13.11
C GLY A 6 17.52 -0.48 -13.45
N ALA A 7 16.91 0.42 -12.66
CA ALA A 7 15.64 1.01 -13.03
C ALA A 7 15.80 2.07 -14.15
N ALA A 8 14.92 2.03 -15.14
CA ALA A 8 14.84 3.03 -16.21
C ALA A 8 13.52 3.80 -16.15
N LEU A 9 13.57 5.12 -16.30
CA LEU A 9 12.38 6.00 -16.27
C LEU A 9 12.42 6.97 -17.46
N VAL A 10 11.34 7.02 -18.24
CA VAL A 10 11.11 7.98 -19.33
C VAL A 10 9.93 8.85 -18.93
N HIS A 11 10.13 10.17 -18.91
CA HIS A 11 9.10 11.14 -18.56
C HIS A 11 8.83 12.09 -19.72
N THR A 12 7.60 12.57 -19.79
CA THR A 12 7.18 13.74 -20.57
C THR A 12 7.20 15.00 -19.71
N ASP A 13 6.78 16.12 -20.28
CA ASP A 13 6.68 17.43 -19.63
C ASP A 13 5.57 17.53 -18.57
N GLU A 14 4.59 16.62 -18.62
CA GLU A 14 3.51 16.54 -17.65
C GLU A 14 3.51 15.22 -16.84
N GLY A 15 2.98 15.29 -15.62
CA GLY A 15 2.72 14.12 -14.77
C GLY A 15 3.87 13.71 -13.86
N GLN A 16 3.52 13.11 -12.71
CA GLN A 16 4.51 12.58 -11.75
C GLN A 16 5.03 11.20 -12.18
N GLN A 17 4.22 10.39 -12.85
CA GLN A 17 4.57 9.04 -13.24
C GLN A 17 5.34 9.03 -14.57
N PRO A 18 6.32 8.12 -14.74
CA PRO A 18 6.96 7.93 -16.04
C PRO A 18 5.96 7.40 -17.07
N VAL A 19 6.10 7.83 -18.33
CA VAL A 19 5.30 7.31 -19.45
C VAL A 19 5.74 5.91 -19.87
N ASN A 20 7.05 5.61 -19.73
CA ASN A 20 7.62 4.28 -19.91
C ASN A 20 8.70 4.06 -18.87
N TRP A 21 8.79 2.84 -18.35
CA TRP A 21 9.76 2.50 -17.32
C TRP A 21 10.12 1.02 -17.31
N GLN A 22 11.21 0.70 -16.64
CA GLN A 22 11.63 -0.65 -16.26
C GLN A 22 11.98 -0.67 -14.75
N PRO A 23 11.64 -1.75 -14.02
CA PRO A 23 11.92 -1.86 -12.59
C PRO A 23 13.43 -2.00 -12.31
N PRO A 24 13.84 -1.97 -11.03
CA PRO A 24 15.18 -2.41 -10.64
C PRO A 24 15.52 -3.82 -11.14
N GLY A 25 16.80 -4.09 -11.32
CA GLY A 25 17.36 -5.37 -11.77
C GLY A 25 17.45 -5.55 -13.29
N CYS A 26 17.18 -4.50 -14.08
CA CYS A 26 17.32 -4.56 -15.53
C CYS A 26 18.75 -4.25 -15.97
N GLU A 27 19.14 -4.81 -17.12
CA GLU A 27 20.40 -4.51 -17.77
C GLU A 27 20.21 -3.42 -18.83
N HIS A 28 21.15 -2.50 -18.92
CA HIS A 28 21.13 -1.40 -19.89
C HIS A 28 22.25 -1.57 -20.91
N SER A 29 21.91 -1.42 -22.18
CA SER A 29 22.89 -1.32 -23.27
C SER A 29 22.64 -0.07 -24.09
N ILE A 30 23.73 0.47 -24.65
CA ILE A 30 23.72 1.69 -25.42
C ILE A 30 24.36 1.40 -26.77
N SER A 31 23.69 1.77 -27.86
CA SER A 31 24.24 1.72 -29.21
C SER A 31 24.01 3.03 -29.96
N VAL A 32 24.68 3.16 -31.10
CA VAL A 32 24.41 4.22 -32.07
C VAL A 32 23.99 3.52 -33.35
N ASP A 33 22.73 3.68 -33.73
CA ASP A 33 22.10 3.06 -34.90
C ASP A 33 21.65 4.21 -35.82
N ASP A 34 22.11 4.26 -37.07
CA ASP A 34 21.77 5.32 -38.05
C ASP A 34 21.88 6.75 -37.49
N ASP A 35 23.03 7.09 -36.88
CA ASP A 35 23.33 8.37 -36.22
C ASP A 35 22.42 8.73 -35.03
N SER A 36 21.56 7.82 -34.58
CA SER A 36 20.70 7.99 -33.41
C SER A 36 21.24 7.22 -32.21
N LEU A 37 21.26 7.87 -31.04
CA LEU A 37 21.59 7.19 -29.79
C LEU A 37 20.42 6.30 -29.39
N VAL A 38 20.67 5.03 -29.13
CA VAL A 38 19.66 4.07 -28.68
C VAL A 38 20.04 3.54 -27.31
N VAL A 39 19.10 3.62 -26.36
CA VAL A 39 19.23 3.02 -25.03
C VAL A 39 18.23 1.88 -24.92
N ARG A 40 18.72 0.67 -24.65
CA ARG A 40 17.91 -0.52 -24.43
C ARG A 40 17.99 -0.95 -22.98
N SER A 41 16.84 -1.20 -22.36
CA SER A 41 16.72 -1.76 -21.02
C SER A 41 15.94 -3.06 -21.06
N THR A 42 16.59 -4.15 -20.69
CA THR A 42 16.04 -5.52 -20.76
C THR A 42 15.87 -6.15 -19.40
N ARG A 43 14.79 -6.91 -19.24
CA ARG A 43 14.56 -7.80 -18.10
C ARG A 43 14.13 -9.18 -18.61
N SER A 44 14.49 -10.24 -17.89
CA SER A 44 14.21 -11.62 -18.31
C SER A 44 12.94 -12.23 -17.69
N THR A 45 12.34 -11.59 -16.68
CA THR A 45 11.22 -12.19 -15.94
C THR A 45 10.22 -11.13 -15.45
N PRO A 46 9.08 -10.95 -16.13
CA PRO A 46 8.81 -11.46 -17.48
C PRO A 46 9.76 -10.82 -18.51
N GLU A 47 10.01 -11.49 -19.63
CA GLU A 47 10.84 -10.94 -20.70
C GLU A 47 10.25 -9.64 -21.21
N GLU A 48 10.98 -8.53 -21.04
CA GLU A 48 10.56 -7.22 -21.52
C GLU A 48 11.76 -6.39 -21.98
N LEU A 49 11.53 -5.61 -23.04
CA LEU A 49 12.48 -4.67 -23.63
C LEU A 49 11.85 -3.28 -23.66
N LEU A 50 12.55 -2.31 -23.08
CA LEU A 50 12.32 -0.89 -23.31
C LEU A 50 13.43 -0.36 -24.22
N GLU A 51 13.08 0.11 -25.40
CA GLU A 51 14.00 0.76 -26.34
C GLU A 51 13.67 2.25 -26.42
N VAL A 52 14.68 3.11 -26.22
CA VAL A 52 14.56 4.56 -26.30
C VAL A 52 15.55 5.07 -27.33
N THR A 53 15.02 5.50 -28.47
CA THR A 53 15.79 6.11 -29.56
C THR A 53 15.73 7.63 -29.44
N PHE A 54 16.90 8.26 -29.38
CA PHE A 54 17.02 9.71 -29.26
C PHE A 54 17.32 10.32 -30.63
N GLU A 55 16.36 11.10 -31.15
CA GLU A 55 16.58 11.93 -32.35
C GLU A 55 17.59 13.06 -32.09
N THR A 56 17.59 13.63 -30.89
CA THR A 56 18.54 14.65 -30.46
C THR A 56 18.76 14.58 -28.96
N VAL A 57 20.02 14.63 -28.54
CA VAL A 57 20.40 14.68 -27.12
C VAL A 57 20.72 16.12 -26.75
N ALA A 58 19.77 16.81 -26.13
CA ALA A 58 19.97 18.18 -25.67
C ALA A 58 20.93 18.27 -24.46
N HIS A 59 20.90 17.25 -23.59
CA HIS A 59 21.71 17.21 -22.38
C HIS A 59 21.91 15.76 -21.89
N ALA A 60 23.12 15.46 -21.39
CA ALA A 60 23.44 14.22 -20.71
C ALA A 60 24.27 14.53 -19.46
N ALA A 61 23.94 13.87 -18.35
CA ALA A 61 24.64 14.02 -17.07
C ALA A 61 24.73 12.68 -16.34
N ALA A 62 25.77 12.55 -15.53
CA ALA A 62 25.99 11.41 -14.65
C ALA A 62 26.18 11.94 -13.22
N PHE A 63 25.53 11.29 -12.26
CA PHE A 63 25.59 11.67 -10.84
C PHE A 63 26.05 10.45 -10.04
N ASP A 64 27.11 10.61 -9.25
CA ASP A 64 27.56 9.61 -8.29
C ASP A 64 26.79 9.82 -6.98
N VAL A 65 25.62 9.19 -6.89
CA VAL A 65 24.71 9.35 -5.75
C VAL A 65 25.03 8.27 -4.72
N THR A 66 25.79 8.62 -3.69
CA THR A 66 25.98 7.78 -2.50
C THR A 66 24.92 8.15 -1.46
N ASP A 67 23.71 7.60 -1.57
CA ASP A 67 22.71 7.79 -0.53
C ASP A 67 22.92 6.75 0.59
N SER A 68 23.26 7.23 1.79
CA SER A 68 23.49 6.39 2.97
C SER A 68 22.34 6.48 3.98
N LYS A 69 21.27 7.21 3.63
CA LYS A 69 20.14 7.46 4.52
C LYS A 69 18.89 6.84 3.93
N ASP A 70 18.33 5.88 4.64
CA ASP A 70 17.00 5.37 4.37
C ASP A 70 15.96 6.49 4.55
N LEU A 71 14.94 6.50 3.70
CA LEU A 71 13.83 7.44 3.79
C LEU A 71 13.06 7.18 5.09
N ALA A 72 13.15 8.10 6.06
CA ALA A 72 12.29 8.08 7.24
C ALA A 72 10.94 8.74 6.89
N LEU A 73 9.91 7.92 6.70
CA LEU A 73 8.54 8.38 6.47
C LEU A 73 7.74 8.25 7.78
N THR A 74 7.18 9.36 8.27
CA THR A 74 6.24 9.37 9.41
C THR A 74 4.81 9.61 8.92
N GLY A 75 3.82 9.18 9.70
CA GLY A 75 2.41 9.29 9.33
C GLY A 75 1.94 8.15 8.41
N THR A 76 2.58 6.99 8.52
CA THR A 76 2.25 5.76 7.79
C THR A 76 1.11 4.98 8.47
N GLU A 77 0.60 3.96 7.77
CA GLU A 77 -0.34 3.00 8.38
C GLU A 77 0.36 2.15 9.46
N ALA A 78 1.67 1.93 9.33
CA ALA A 78 2.47 1.28 10.37
C ALA A 78 2.54 2.14 11.64
N ASP A 79 2.75 3.45 11.52
CA ASP A 79 2.75 4.36 12.69
C ASP A 79 1.37 4.38 13.38
N LEU A 80 0.28 4.30 12.61
CA LEU A 80 -1.08 4.19 13.15
C LEU A 80 -1.29 2.83 13.85
N LYS A 81 -0.75 1.75 13.29
CA LYS A 81 -0.78 0.40 13.88
C LYS A 81 -0.06 0.40 15.23
N ASP A 82 1.17 0.90 15.27
CA ASP A 82 1.99 0.96 16.47
C ASP A 82 1.30 1.79 17.57
N ARG A 83 0.72 2.94 17.19
CA ARG A 83 -0.08 3.76 18.11
C ARG A 83 -1.27 3.00 18.73
N ILE A 84 -1.98 2.18 17.96
CA ILE A 84 -3.10 1.36 18.47
C ILE A 84 -2.61 0.22 19.35
N LEU A 85 -1.46 -0.38 19.05
CA LEU A 85 -0.88 -1.43 19.88
C LEU A 85 -0.40 -0.89 21.24
N ASP A 86 0.17 0.32 21.24
CA ASP A 86 0.62 1.00 22.45
C ASP A 86 -0.55 1.52 23.31
N GLU A 87 -1.63 1.99 22.67
CA GLU A 87 -2.82 2.51 23.36
C GLU A 87 -4.13 1.95 22.75
N PRO A 88 -4.48 0.68 23.00
CA PRO A 88 -5.65 0.03 22.39
C PRO A 88 -6.99 0.70 22.70
N GLY A 89 -7.07 1.41 23.83
CA GLY A 89 -8.24 2.18 24.24
C GLY A 89 -8.61 3.32 23.28
N LEU A 90 -7.72 3.70 22.35
CA LEU A 90 -8.02 4.63 21.26
C LEU A 90 -9.07 4.09 20.28
N VAL A 91 -9.20 2.77 20.16
CA VAL A 91 -10.23 2.12 19.34
C VAL A 91 -11.53 2.07 20.13
N GLU A 92 -11.51 1.36 21.27
CA GLU A 92 -12.60 1.31 22.23
C GLU A 92 -12.10 0.80 23.59
N ALA A 93 -12.85 1.07 24.66
CA ALA A 93 -12.50 0.61 25.99
C ALA A 93 -12.58 -0.92 26.10
N GLY A 94 -11.47 -1.55 26.53
CA GLY A 94 -11.39 -3.01 26.71
C GLY A 94 -10.98 -3.79 25.45
N PHE A 95 -10.72 -3.12 24.33
CA PHE A 95 -10.12 -3.76 23.16
C PHE A 95 -8.71 -4.28 23.48
N THR A 96 -8.46 -5.54 23.12
CA THR A 96 -7.19 -6.23 23.32
C THR A 96 -6.66 -6.75 21.98
N PRO A 97 -5.57 -6.16 21.43
CA PRO A 97 -4.91 -6.70 20.24
C PRO A 97 -4.25 -8.05 20.56
N LEU A 98 -4.45 -9.04 19.69
CA LEU A 98 -3.91 -10.39 19.85
C LEU A 98 -2.87 -10.74 18.77
N ALA A 99 -3.05 -10.22 17.56
CA ALA A 99 -2.12 -10.41 16.46
C ALA A 99 -2.18 -9.24 15.47
N THR A 100 -1.09 -9.01 14.74
CA THR A 100 -1.05 -8.11 13.59
C THR A 100 -0.84 -8.91 12.32
N GLU A 101 -1.32 -8.40 11.18
CA GLU A 101 -1.12 -9.03 9.86
C GLU A 101 -1.56 -10.50 9.86
N ARG A 102 -2.70 -10.78 10.52
CA ARG A 102 -3.24 -12.14 10.60
C ARG A 102 -3.75 -12.56 9.24
N GLU A 103 -3.12 -13.58 8.65
CA GLU A 103 -3.54 -14.18 7.38
C GLU A 103 -4.98 -14.72 7.45
N THR A 104 -5.75 -14.43 6.40
CA THR A 104 -7.09 -14.97 6.15
C THR A 104 -7.23 -15.38 4.68
N PRO A 105 -8.25 -16.17 4.31
CA PRO A 105 -8.53 -16.47 2.90
C PRO A 105 -8.73 -15.24 2.01
N ALA A 106 -9.07 -14.08 2.58
CA ALA A 106 -9.27 -12.82 1.86
C ALA A 106 -8.04 -11.89 1.88
N GLY A 107 -6.95 -12.30 2.53
CA GLY A 107 -5.71 -11.54 2.76
C GLY A 107 -5.44 -11.28 4.23
N ALA A 108 -4.32 -10.61 4.54
CA ALA A 108 -3.96 -10.27 5.91
C ALA A 108 -4.84 -9.15 6.48
N VAL A 109 -5.30 -9.32 7.72
CA VAL A 109 -5.97 -8.30 8.53
C VAL A 109 -4.92 -7.51 9.31
N ASP A 110 -5.02 -6.18 9.34
CA ASP A 110 -4.02 -5.32 9.98
C ASP A 110 -3.86 -5.61 11.48
N ILE A 111 -4.96 -5.61 12.23
CA ILE A 111 -4.99 -5.99 13.65
C ILE A 111 -6.17 -6.93 13.91
N TYR A 112 -5.87 -8.07 14.52
CA TYR A 112 -6.83 -9.02 15.05
C TYR A 112 -6.81 -8.98 16.57
N GLY A 113 -7.97 -8.87 17.21
CA GLY A 113 -8.09 -8.80 18.66
C GLY A 113 -9.45 -9.25 19.17
N GLU A 114 -9.71 -8.92 20.43
CA GLU A 114 -10.99 -9.16 21.11
C GLU A 114 -11.47 -7.88 21.79
N ASP A 115 -12.79 -7.71 21.87
CA ASP A 115 -13.39 -6.62 22.63
C ASP A 115 -13.55 -6.99 24.13
N ALA A 116 -14.14 -6.08 24.91
CA ALA A 116 -14.36 -6.28 26.35
C ALA A 116 -15.26 -7.49 26.68
N ASP A 117 -16.07 -7.95 25.73
CA ASP A 117 -16.97 -9.09 25.87
C ASP A 117 -16.35 -10.39 25.33
N GLY A 118 -15.10 -10.35 24.85
CA GLY A 118 -14.40 -11.48 24.25
C GLY A 118 -14.83 -11.80 22.82
N ARG A 119 -15.52 -10.89 22.12
CA ARG A 119 -15.89 -11.08 20.72
C ARG A 119 -14.71 -10.78 19.81
N THR A 120 -14.55 -11.59 18.78
CA THR A 120 -13.51 -11.36 17.77
C THR A 120 -13.72 -10.01 17.11
N THR A 121 -12.69 -9.17 17.14
CA THR A 121 -12.72 -7.82 16.58
C THR A 121 -11.51 -7.63 15.67
N ILE A 122 -11.76 -7.21 14.43
CA ILE A 122 -10.71 -6.91 13.46
C ILE A 122 -10.69 -5.44 13.09
N LEU A 123 -9.48 -4.91 12.87
CA LEU A 123 -9.27 -3.54 12.43
C LEU A 123 -8.69 -3.51 11.03
N GLU A 124 -9.22 -2.62 10.20
CA GLU A 124 -8.62 -2.19 8.94
C GLU A 124 -8.14 -0.75 9.09
N LEU A 125 -6.85 -0.50 8.88
CA LEU A 125 -6.21 0.78 9.14
C LEU A 125 -6.00 1.55 7.84
N LYS A 126 -6.30 2.85 7.87
CA LYS A 126 -6.07 3.75 6.75
C LYS A 126 -5.52 5.08 7.22
N ARG A 127 -4.39 5.51 6.66
CA ARG A 127 -3.75 6.79 7.03
C ARG A 127 -4.44 8.05 6.49
N ARG A 128 -5.47 7.91 5.65
CA ARG A 128 -6.14 9.02 4.95
C ARG A 128 -7.64 8.81 4.90
N ARG A 129 -8.36 9.84 4.44
CA ARG A 129 -9.79 9.73 4.14
C ARG A 129 -10.05 8.61 3.14
N VAL A 130 -11.03 7.74 3.43
CA VAL A 130 -11.34 6.58 2.59
C VAL A 130 -12.77 6.52 2.07
N GLY A 131 -12.92 5.84 0.94
CA GLY A 131 -14.18 5.59 0.24
C GLY A 131 -14.70 4.16 0.43
N PRO A 132 -15.74 3.78 -0.35
CA PRO A 132 -16.40 2.47 -0.24
C PRO A 132 -15.49 1.25 -0.41
N ASP A 133 -14.37 1.38 -1.14
CA ASP A 133 -13.44 0.28 -1.37
C ASP A 133 -12.82 -0.25 -0.07
N ALA A 134 -12.49 0.64 0.88
CA ALA A 134 -11.96 0.25 2.18
C ALA A 134 -13.01 -0.51 3.01
N VAL A 135 -14.28 -0.12 2.91
CA VAL A 135 -15.40 -0.82 3.56
C VAL A 135 -15.61 -2.20 2.94
N GLY A 136 -15.49 -2.30 1.61
CA GLY A 136 -15.56 -3.57 0.90
C GLY A 136 -14.40 -4.50 1.24
N GLN A 137 -13.21 -3.96 1.47
CA GLN A 137 -12.06 -4.71 1.95
C GLN A 137 -12.30 -5.28 3.35
N LEU A 138 -12.65 -4.43 4.32
CA LEU A 138 -12.98 -4.87 5.68
C LEU A 138 -14.09 -5.93 5.70
N GLY A 139 -15.16 -5.71 4.92
CA GLY A 139 -16.26 -6.68 4.82
C GLY A 139 -15.81 -8.05 4.29
N ARG A 140 -14.86 -8.10 3.34
CA ARG A 140 -14.31 -9.38 2.86
C ARG A 140 -13.54 -10.13 3.95
N TYR A 141 -12.86 -9.42 4.85
CA TYR A 141 -12.15 -10.05 5.96
C TYR A 141 -13.11 -10.58 7.02
N VAL A 142 -14.15 -9.81 7.38
CA VAL A 142 -15.21 -10.27 8.27
C VAL A 142 -15.86 -11.53 7.69
N ASP A 143 -16.34 -11.48 6.45
CA ASP A 143 -16.97 -12.63 5.77
C ASP A 143 -16.05 -13.87 5.70
N ALA A 144 -14.73 -13.67 5.56
CA ALA A 144 -13.76 -14.77 5.52
C ALA A 144 -13.54 -15.38 6.90
N LEU A 145 -13.40 -14.57 7.94
CA LEU A 145 -13.20 -15.04 9.30
C LEU A 145 -14.44 -15.70 9.88
N GLU A 146 -15.64 -15.21 9.58
CA GLU A 146 -16.89 -15.86 9.99
C GLU A 146 -17.05 -17.27 9.39
N ARG A 147 -16.48 -17.52 8.21
CA ARG A 147 -16.49 -18.86 7.58
C ARG A 147 -15.42 -19.79 8.14
N ASP A 148 -14.27 -19.25 8.52
CA ASP A 148 -13.14 -20.01 9.06
C ASP A 148 -13.33 -20.34 10.55
N LEU A 149 -13.96 -19.44 11.31
CA LEU A 149 -14.27 -19.63 12.72
C LEU A 149 -15.55 -20.47 12.89
N HIS A 150 -15.74 -21.07 14.07
CA HIS A 150 -16.92 -21.89 14.35
C HIS A 150 -18.20 -21.08 14.14
N ALA A 151 -19.27 -21.75 13.67
CA ALA A 151 -20.52 -21.14 13.18
C ALA A 151 -21.26 -20.19 14.16
N ASP A 152 -20.84 -20.12 15.42
CA ASP A 152 -21.40 -19.24 16.45
C ASP A 152 -20.47 -18.06 16.83
N THR A 153 -19.39 -17.82 16.08
CA THR A 153 -18.44 -16.73 16.37
C THR A 153 -18.83 -15.46 15.64
N GLU A 154 -19.33 -14.47 16.38
CA GLU A 154 -19.59 -13.12 15.85
C GLU A 154 -18.26 -12.38 15.64
N VAL A 155 -18.05 -11.84 14.43
CA VAL A 155 -16.84 -11.08 14.08
C VAL A 155 -17.22 -9.61 13.87
N ARG A 156 -16.69 -8.72 14.71
CA ARG A 156 -16.81 -7.27 14.56
C ARG A 156 -15.70 -6.75 13.64
N GLY A 157 -16.06 -5.91 12.69
CA GLY A 157 -15.10 -5.21 11.84
C GLY A 157 -15.14 -3.71 12.08
N ILE A 158 -14.00 -3.11 12.41
CA ILE A 158 -13.86 -1.67 12.66
C ILE A 158 -12.88 -1.07 11.64
N LEU A 159 -13.35 -0.09 10.87
CA LEU A 159 -12.49 0.71 9.99
C LEU A 159 -11.90 1.87 10.80
N VAL A 160 -10.57 1.98 10.83
CA VAL A 160 -9.86 3.04 11.55
C VAL A 160 -9.18 3.98 10.54
N ALA A 161 -9.65 5.23 10.47
CA ALA A 161 -9.10 6.23 9.54
C ALA A 161 -9.37 7.66 10.02
N PRO A 162 -8.66 8.70 9.51
CA PRO A 162 -8.96 10.09 9.83
C PRO A 162 -10.40 10.51 9.50
N SER A 163 -10.97 9.98 8.42
CA SER A 163 -12.36 10.22 8.02
C SER A 163 -12.81 9.25 6.93
N VAL A 164 -14.13 9.22 6.68
CA VAL A 164 -14.74 8.46 5.59
C VAL A 164 -15.55 9.38 4.66
N THR A 165 -15.81 8.94 3.44
CA THR A 165 -16.82 9.59 2.58
C THR A 165 -18.24 9.27 3.06
N ASP A 166 -19.22 10.08 2.66
CA ASP A 166 -20.64 9.81 3.00
C ASP A 166 -21.11 8.46 2.45
N ARG A 167 -20.62 8.09 1.27
CA ARG A 167 -20.92 6.79 0.67
C ARG A 167 -20.32 5.64 1.47
N ALA A 168 -19.10 5.79 1.96
CA ALA A 168 -18.48 4.80 2.84
C ALA A 168 -19.23 4.68 4.17
N ARG A 169 -19.67 5.80 4.76
CA ARG A 169 -20.49 5.81 5.99
C ARG A 169 -21.81 5.07 5.81
N GLN A 170 -22.49 5.27 4.67
CA GLN A 170 -23.70 4.51 4.34
C GLN A 170 -23.40 3.01 4.23
N LEU A 171 -22.34 2.64 3.51
CA LEU A 171 -21.99 1.24 3.29
C LEU A 171 -21.55 0.52 4.57
N LEU A 172 -20.86 1.21 5.49
CA LEU A 172 -20.54 0.71 6.83
C LEU A 172 -21.83 0.33 7.58
N ALA A 173 -22.81 1.24 7.61
CA ALA A 173 -24.09 1.00 8.27
C ALA A 173 -24.89 -0.13 7.59
N GLU A 174 -24.90 -0.19 6.26
CA GLU A 174 -25.55 -1.26 5.49
C GLU A 174 -24.94 -2.64 5.80
N LYS A 175 -23.63 -2.70 6.09
CA LYS A 175 -22.89 -3.93 6.38
C LYS A 175 -22.75 -4.26 7.87
N GLY A 176 -23.24 -3.41 8.77
CA GLY A 176 -23.03 -3.59 10.21
C GLY A 176 -21.57 -3.44 10.65
N LEU A 177 -20.77 -2.70 9.89
CA LEU A 177 -19.35 -2.44 10.18
C LEU A 177 -19.20 -1.09 10.91
N GLU A 178 -18.18 -0.99 11.76
CA GLU A 178 -17.97 0.14 12.64
C GLU A 178 -16.85 1.07 12.13
N PHE A 179 -16.79 2.28 12.67
CA PHE A 179 -15.79 3.27 12.28
C PHE A 179 -15.25 4.03 13.49
N VAL A 180 -13.93 4.11 13.57
CA VAL A 180 -13.20 4.93 14.54
C VAL A 180 -12.37 5.97 13.80
N SER A 181 -12.53 7.23 14.21
CA SER A 181 -11.77 8.35 13.67
C SER A 181 -10.42 8.46 14.37
N LEU A 182 -9.33 8.06 13.72
CA LEU A 182 -7.98 8.14 14.29
C LEU A 182 -6.97 8.52 13.20
N GLU A 183 -6.08 9.46 13.54
CA GLU A 183 -5.00 9.90 12.67
C GLU A 183 -3.67 9.21 13.05
N PRO A 184 -2.76 8.96 12.10
CA PRO A 184 -1.37 8.64 12.43
C PRO A 184 -0.76 9.73 13.33
N PRO A 185 0.26 9.40 14.14
CA PRO A 185 0.93 10.36 15.03
C PRO A 185 1.63 11.51 14.28
#